data_AF-A0A0G1H2A2-F1
#
_entry.id   AF-A0A0G1H2A2-F1
#
_cell.length_a   1.000
_cell.length_b   1.000
_cell.length_c   1.000
_cell.angle_alpha   90.00
_cell.angle_beta   90.00
_cell.angle_gamma   90.00
#
_symmetry.space_group_name_H-M   'P 1'
#
loop_
_entity.id
_entity.type
_entity.pdbx_description
1 polymer ?
#
loop_
_entity_poly.entity_id
_entity_poly.type
_entity_poly.pdbx_seq_one_letter_code
_entity_poly.pdbx_strand_id
1 'polypeptide(L)'
;MKISYTNHMAFSWGFKKQLSFFGIFAFVVLLIVGVGVYFFWPDPTCYDGRQNQSEEAVDCGGPNCLPCQSQIKDLTTLWTRSLKISDGTYDFAAMVENSNSFLKASRFNYLIKFYDSNNILIAIKESTSYAEPGEKFVIFEPSISTQNRIPVRADLEIDKKTLNWNKIESKPLQIDILKTSKLLGAGELPPPRLEADIKNQSKATYRNIEATAVLWGGELVLGVSRTFIESMDIDETKTIVFTWPTPIEGVDRVEIFFRQKP
;
A
#
# COMPACT_ATOMS: atom_id res chain seq x y z
N MET A 1 -39.54 -70.14 45.95
CA MET A 1 -39.96 -69.22 44.88
C MET A 1 -40.23 -67.86 45.51
N LYS A 2 -39.27 -66.93 45.48
CA LYS A 2 -39.44 -65.55 46.00
C LYS A 2 -39.86 -64.67 44.82
N ILE A 3 -41.08 -64.13 44.88
CA ILE A 3 -41.61 -63.23 43.85
C ILE A 3 -41.16 -61.81 44.20
N SER A 4 -40.42 -61.20 43.29
CA SER A 4 -39.96 -59.81 43.35
C SER A 4 -41.09 -58.87 42.89
N TYR A 5 -41.48 -57.92 43.73
CA TYR A 5 -42.40 -56.84 43.35
C TYR A 5 -41.60 -55.61 42.89
N THR A 6 -41.70 -55.28 41.61
CA THR A 6 -41.23 -54.02 41.03
C THR A 6 -42.21 -52.90 41.38
N ASN A 7 -41.79 -51.96 42.22
CA ASN A 7 -42.57 -50.76 42.55
C ASN A 7 -42.56 -49.79 41.36
N HIS A 8 -43.67 -49.69 40.63
CA HIS A 8 -43.94 -48.55 39.76
C HIS A 8 -44.40 -47.37 40.62
N MET A 9 -43.54 -46.37 40.80
CA MET A 9 -43.92 -45.09 41.42
C MET A 9 -44.92 -44.36 40.53
N ALA A 10 -46.20 -44.38 40.92
CA ALA A 10 -47.22 -43.53 40.32
C ALA A 10 -47.21 -42.15 40.99
N PHE A 11 -46.69 -41.14 40.30
CA PHE A 11 -46.66 -39.76 40.79
C PHE A 11 -48.08 -39.18 40.96
N SER A 12 -48.31 -38.46 42.07
CA SER A 12 -49.60 -37.83 42.40
C SER A 12 -50.01 -36.74 41.40
N TRP A 13 -51.31 -36.52 41.23
CA TRP A 13 -51.86 -35.54 40.27
C TRP A 13 -51.39 -34.10 40.55
N GLY A 14 -51.23 -33.74 41.82
CA GLY A 14 -50.64 -32.45 42.23
C GLY A 14 -49.17 -32.32 41.86
N PHE A 15 -48.38 -33.40 42.02
CA PHE A 15 -46.96 -33.43 41.64
C PHE A 15 -46.78 -33.31 40.11
N LYS A 16 -47.64 -33.97 39.32
CA LYS A 16 -47.62 -33.84 37.85
C LYS A 16 -47.90 -32.41 37.37
N LYS A 17 -48.85 -31.71 38.00
CA LYS A 17 -49.15 -30.30 37.68
C LYS A 17 -48.02 -29.36 38.08
N GLN A 18 -47.44 -29.55 39.27
CA GLN A 18 -46.32 -28.75 39.74
C GLN A 18 -45.08 -28.92 38.86
N LEU A 19 -44.79 -30.15 38.41
CA LEU A 19 -43.72 -30.42 37.46
C LEU A 19 -43.98 -29.77 36.09
N SER A 20 -45.23 -29.74 35.63
CA SER A 20 -45.62 -29.07 34.39
C SER A 20 -45.42 -27.56 34.46
N PHE A 21 -45.79 -26.90 35.56
CA PHE A 21 -45.56 -25.46 35.74
C PHE A 21 -44.07 -25.12 35.84
N PHE A 22 -43.30 -25.93 36.58
CA PHE A 22 -41.85 -25.75 36.67
C PHE A 22 -41.16 -25.95 35.31
N GLY A 23 -41.59 -26.94 34.53
CA GLY A 23 -41.08 -27.17 33.18
C GLY A 23 -41.35 -26.01 32.23
N ILE A 24 -42.57 -25.45 32.25
CA ILE A 24 -42.92 -24.27 31.43
C ILE A 24 -42.08 -23.06 31.86
N PHE A 25 -41.95 -22.81 33.17
CA PHE A 25 -41.14 -21.71 33.68
C PHE A 25 -39.66 -21.86 33.28
N ALA A 26 -39.07 -23.04 33.46
CA ALA A 26 -37.70 -23.33 33.06
C ALA A 26 -37.51 -23.17 31.55
N PHE A 27 -38.47 -23.59 30.74
CA PHE A 27 -38.45 -23.40 29.29
C PHE A 27 -38.48 -21.92 28.90
N VAL A 28 -39.33 -21.10 29.53
CA VAL A 28 -39.39 -19.65 29.27
C VAL A 28 -38.08 -18.98 29.68
N VAL A 29 -37.50 -19.34 30.83
CA VAL A 29 -36.20 -18.82 31.27
C VAL A 29 -35.09 -19.22 30.28
N LEU A 30 -35.05 -20.48 29.84
CA LEU A 30 -34.08 -20.94 28.84
C LEU A 30 -34.25 -20.22 27.50
N LEU A 31 -35.48 -19.93 27.08
CA LEU A 31 -35.74 -19.14 25.88
C LEU A 31 -35.23 -17.71 26.02
N ILE A 32 -35.50 -17.03 27.14
CA ILE A 32 -35.03 -15.66 27.38
C ILE A 32 -33.50 -15.62 27.42
N VAL A 33 -32.87 -16.58 28.13
CA VAL A 33 -31.41 -16.69 28.18
C VAL A 33 -30.84 -17.02 26.80
N GLY A 34 -31.45 -17.93 26.06
CA GLY A 34 -31.02 -18.31 24.71
C GLY A 34 -31.11 -17.16 23.71
N VAL A 35 -32.21 -16.39 23.74
CA VAL A 35 -32.37 -15.18 22.91
C VAL A 35 -31.37 -14.11 23.33
N GLY A 36 -31.16 -13.91 24.63
CA GLY A 36 -30.13 -13.00 25.14
C GLY A 36 -28.74 -13.38 24.64
N VAL A 37 -28.34 -14.64 24.81
CA VAL A 37 -27.03 -15.13 24.33
C VAL A 37 -26.92 -14.98 22.82
N TYR A 38 -27.96 -15.30 22.05
CA TYR A 38 -27.95 -15.14 20.59
C TYR A 38 -27.80 -13.68 20.15
N PHE A 39 -28.48 -12.74 20.82
CA PHE A 39 -28.47 -11.32 20.45
C PHE A 39 -27.22 -10.58 20.95
N PHE A 40 -26.61 -11.04 22.04
CA PHE A 40 -25.42 -10.45 22.65
C PHE A 40 -24.14 -11.22 22.34
N TRP A 41 -24.16 -12.27 21.51
CA TRP A 41 -22.94 -12.93 21.06
C TRP A 41 -22.22 -11.99 20.07
N PRO A 42 -20.97 -11.59 20.32
CA PRO A 42 -20.22 -10.80 19.36
C PRO A 42 -20.01 -11.59 18.07
N ASP A 43 -20.18 -10.91 16.94
CA ASP A 43 -19.77 -11.47 15.65
C ASP A 43 -18.27 -11.76 15.69
N PRO A 44 -17.82 -12.88 15.10
CA PRO A 44 -16.39 -13.19 15.08
C PRO A 44 -15.64 -12.12 14.26
N THR A 45 -14.42 -11.79 14.68
CA THR A 45 -13.59 -10.77 14.02
C THR A 45 -12.17 -11.29 13.86
N CYS A 46 -11.42 -10.76 12.88
CA CYS A 46 -10.01 -11.08 12.67
C CYS A 46 -9.05 -10.65 13.80
N TYR A 47 -9.57 -10.22 14.95
CA TYR A 47 -8.81 -9.71 16.08
C TYR A 47 -9.43 -10.18 17.41
N ASP A 48 -10.17 -11.29 17.40
CA ASP A 48 -10.90 -11.83 18.56
C ASP A 48 -10.13 -12.93 19.32
N GLY A 49 -8.92 -13.25 18.88
CA GLY A 49 -8.04 -14.23 19.52
C GLY A 49 -8.44 -15.68 19.24
N ARG A 50 -9.33 -15.94 18.28
CA ARG A 50 -9.83 -17.29 17.97
C ARG A 50 -9.72 -17.59 16.48
N GLN A 51 -9.11 -18.72 16.16
CA GLN A 51 -9.10 -19.22 14.78
C GLN A 51 -10.51 -19.62 14.32
N ASN A 52 -11.17 -18.72 13.58
CA ASN A 52 -12.53 -18.91 13.09
C ASN A 52 -12.68 -18.36 11.65
N GLN A 53 -13.88 -18.29 11.09
CA GLN A 53 -14.14 -17.64 9.77
C GLN A 53 -13.21 -18.02 8.59
N SER A 54 -12.69 -19.25 8.56
CA SER A 54 -11.71 -19.73 7.56
C SER A 54 -10.32 -19.09 7.65
N GLU A 55 -9.93 -18.61 8.83
CA GLU A 55 -8.57 -18.17 9.15
C GLU A 55 -7.55 -19.33 9.05
N GLU A 56 -6.34 -19.01 8.56
CA GLU A 56 -5.24 -19.97 8.45
C GLU A 56 -4.50 -20.13 9.79
N ALA A 57 -4.47 -19.07 10.59
CA ALA A 57 -4.02 -19.08 11.97
C ALA A 57 -4.83 -18.06 12.79
N VAL A 58 -4.72 -18.07 14.12
CA VAL A 58 -5.46 -17.15 14.99
C VAL A 58 -5.32 -15.70 14.51
N ASP A 59 -6.44 -15.05 14.21
CA ASP A 59 -6.53 -13.64 13.80
C ASP A 59 -5.82 -13.31 12.46
N CYS A 60 -5.53 -14.31 11.60
CA CYS A 60 -4.96 -14.07 10.27
C CYS A 60 -5.25 -15.14 9.21
N GLY A 61 -5.11 -14.74 7.96
CA GLY A 61 -5.33 -15.59 6.79
C GLY A 61 -6.80 -15.73 6.39
N GLY A 62 -7.07 -16.49 5.33
CA GLY A 62 -8.43 -16.64 4.82
C GLY A 62 -8.94 -15.45 3.99
N PRO A 63 -10.21 -15.50 3.56
CA PRO A 63 -10.77 -14.55 2.62
C PRO A 63 -10.95 -13.15 3.22
N ASN A 64 -11.29 -13.06 4.52
CA ASN A 64 -11.71 -11.82 5.15
C ASN A 64 -10.62 -11.11 5.95
N CYS A 65 -9.59 -11.83 6.41
CA CYS A 65 -8.51 -11.27 7.22
C CYS A 65 -7.26 -10.95 6.38
N LEU A 66 -6.36 -10.17 6.97
CA LEU A 66 -5.03 -9.95 6.42
C LEU A 66 -4.26 -11.28 6.37
N PRO A 67 -3.37 -11.48 5.38
CA PRO A 67 -2.46 -12.61 5.39
C PRO A 67 -1.66 -12.64 6.68
N CYS A 68 -1.31 -13.85 7.10
CA CYS A 68 -0.38 -14.01 8.21
C CYS A 68 0.97 -13.40 7.83
N GLN A 69 1.69 -12.88 8.84
CA GLN A 69 2.91 -12.08 8.64
C GLN A 69 3.95 -12.77 7.76
N SER A 70 4.05 -14.11 7.80
CA SER A 70 4.97 -14.90 6.98
C SER A 70 4.68 -14.86 5.47
N GLN A 71 3.48 -14.44 5.07
CA GLN A 71 3.05 -14.33 3.68
C GLN A 71 3.20 -12.90 3.14
N ILE A 72 3.35 -11.91 4.01
CA ILE A 72 3.52 -10.50 3.64
C ILE A 72 4.97 -10.28 3.20
N LYS A 73 5.15 -9.82 1.96
CA LYS A 73 6.47 -9.49 1.42
C LYS A 73 6.83 -8.04 1.75
N ASP A 74 8.09 -7.81 2.10
CA ASP A 74 8.59 -6.44 2.29
C ASP A 74 8.64 -5.68 0.95
N LEU A 75 8.57 -4.34 1.04
CA LEU A 75 8.85 -3.48 -0.11
C LEU A 75 10.31 -3.65 -0.55
N THR A 76 10.51 -3.87 -1.85
CA THR A 76 11.85 -4.12 -2.42
C THR A 76 12.36 -2.89 -3.14
N THR A 77 13.55 -2.42 -2.78
CA THR A 77 14.23 -1.33 -3.51
C THR A 77 15.01 -1.94 -4.69
N LEU A 78 14.59 -1.63 -5.91
CA LEU A 78 15.20 -2.15 -7.13
C LEU A 78 16.48 -1.40 -7.50
N TRP A 79 16.48 -0.07 -7.34
CA TRP A 79 17.67 0.76 -7.52
C TRP A 79 17.52 2.10 -6.80
N THR A 80 18.65 2.75 -6.54
CA THR A 80 18.74 4.11 -5.97
C THR A 80 19.78 4.93 -6.74
N ARG A 81 19.57 6.23 -6.88
CA ARG A 81 20.47 7.15 -7.60
C ARG A 81 20.50 8.52 -6.93
N SER A 82 21.69 9.10 -6.86
CA SER A 82 21.91 10.52 -6.60
C SER A 82 22.24 11.21 -7.93
N LEU A 83 21.45 12.21 -8.32
CA LEU A 83 21.59 12.93 -9.58
C LEU A 83 22.06 14.34 -9.28
N LYS A 84 23.19 14.77 -9.84
CA LYS A 84 23.75 16.10 -9.59
C LYS A 84 22.92 17.17 -10.30
N ILE A 85 22.43 18.15 -9.55
CA ILE A 85 21.79 19.36 -10.11
C ILE A 85 22.83 20.47 -10.27
N SER A 86 23.49 20.80 -9.17
CA SER A 86 24.48 21.85 -9.06
C SER A 86 25.50 21.46 -7.98
N ASP A 87 26.54 22.26 -7.80
CA ASP A 87 27.51 22.00 -6.75
C ASP A 87 26.81 22.02 -5.37
N GLY A 88 26.93 20.90 -4.66
CA GLY A 88 26.33 20.73 -3.34
C GLY A 88 24.84 20.41 -3.32
N THR A 89 24.18 20.23 -4.47
CA THR A 89 22.74 19.91 -4.53
C THR A 89 22.48 18.75 -5.47
N TYR A 90 21.79 17.74 -4.95
CA TYR A 90 21.51 16.49 -5.66
C TYR A 90 20.04 16.12 -5.51
N ASP A 91 19.46 15.57 -6.57
CA ASP A 91 18.19 14.87 -6.48
C ASP A 91 18.43 13.42 -6.04
N PHE A 92 17.45 12.85 -5.36
CA PHE A 92 17.38 11.42 -5.11
C PHE A 92 16.24 10.79 -5.90
N ALA A 93 16.53 9.63 -6.49
CA ALA A 93 15.52 8.77 -7.08
C ALA A 93 15.74 7.32 -6.66
N ALA A 94 14.66 6.60 -6.42
CA ALA A 94 14.67 5.16 -6.21
C ALA A 94 13.46 4.50 -6.86
N MET A 95 13.64 3.29 -7.40
CA MET A 95 12.52 2.45 -7.80
C MET A 95 12.24 1.44 -6.70
N VAL A 96 10.99 1.36 -6.30
CA VAL A 96 10.50 0.46 -5.25
C VAL A 96 9.37 -0.39 -5.81
N GLU A 97 9.32 -1.65 -5.38
CA GLU A 97 8.29 -2.60 -5.76
C GLU A 97 7.53 -3.10 -4.55
N ASN A 98 6.21 -3.09 -4.65
CA ASN A 98 5.33 -3.84 -3.77
C ASN A 98 4.91 -5.16 -4.43
N SER A 99 5.60 -6.24 -4.13
CA SER A 99 5.31 -7.57 -4.70
C SER A 99 4.07 -8.25 -4.11
N ASN A 100 3.32 -7.57 -3.23
CA ASN A 100 2.03 -8.05 -2.71
C ASN A 100 0.90 -7.60 -3.62
N SER A 101 0.21 -8.53 -4.27
CA SER A 101 -0.83 -8.24 -5.29
C SER A 101 -2.15 -7.71 -4.73
N PHE A 102 -2.37 -7.78 -3.41
CA PHE A 102 -3.61 -7.38 -2.75
C PHE A 102 -3.38 -6.66 -1.40
N LEU A 103 -2.14 -6.25 -1.12
CA LEU A 103 -1.81 -5.48 0.08
C LEU A 103 -1.34 -4.09 -0.29
N LYS A 104 -1.99 -3.09 0.28
CA LYS A 104 -1.64 -1.67 0.17
C LYS A 104 -0.95 -1.22 1.45
N ALA A 105 0.20 -0.58 1.32
CA ALA A 105 0.80 0.20 2.39
C ALA A 105 0.27 1.63 2.29
N SER A 106 -0.75 1.98 3.09
CA SER A 106 -1.43 3.29 2.98
C SER A 106 -0.51 4.46 3.32
N ARG A 107 0.49 4.22 4.17
CA ARG A 107 1.55 5.16 4.51
C ARG A 107 2.73 4.39 5.10
N PHE A 108 3.95 4.85 4.83
CA PHE A 108 5.17 4.44 5.52
C PHE A 108 6.20 5.57 5.49
N ASN A 109 7.08 5.59 6.48
CA ASN A 109 8.21 6.50 6.56
C ASN A 109 9.44 5.86 5.92
N TYR A 110 10.30 6.70 5.36
CA TYR A 110 11.59 6.25 4.84
C TYR A 110 12.66 7.34 5.02
N LEU A 111 13.90 6.89 5.05
CA LEU A 111 15.09 7.72 5.13
C LEU A 111 15.92 7.55 3.86
N ILE A 112 16.32 8.68 3.28
CA ILE A 112 17.32 8.75 2.23
C ILE A 112 18.65 9.08 2.90
N LYS A 113 19.69 8.32 2.59
CA LYS A 113 21.03 8.49 3.15
C LYS A 113 22.05 8.61 2.04
N PHE A 114 22.79 9.71 2.01
CA PHE A 114 23.88 9.93 1.05
C PHE A 114 25.23 9.67 1.72
N TYR A 115 26.11 8.97 1.02
CA TYR A 115 27.45 8.66 1.47
C TYR A 115 28.49 9.13 0.46
N ASP A 116 29.61 9.66 0.97
CA ASP A 116 30.78 9.98 0.15
C ASP A 116 31.67 8.75 -0.13
N SER A 117 32.76 8.95 -0.87
CA SER A 117 33.72 7.90 -1.24
C SER A 117 34.40 7.20 -0.05
N ASN A 118 34.40 7.83 1.13
CA ASN A 118 34.93 7.24 2.36
C ASN A 118 33.83 6.55 3.18
N ASN A 119 32.65 6.35 2.61
CA ASN A 119 31.47 5.76 3.26
C ASN A 119 30.99 6.58 4.48
N ILE A 120 31.26 7.89 4.50
CA ILE A 120 30.76 8.80 5.55
C ILE A 120 29.38 9.28 5.13
N LEU A 121 28.40 9.25 6.06
CA LEU A 121 27.08 9.82 5.85
C LEU A 121 27.18 11.36 5.74
N ILE A 122 26.76 11.92 4.61
CA ILE A 122 26.89 13.36 4.30
C ILE A 122 25.56 14.11 4.23
N ALA A 123 24.45 13.40 4.02
CA ALA A 123 23.11 13.97 4.07
C ALA A 123 22.09 12.90 4.46
N ILE A 124 21.05 13.33 5.15
CA ILE A 124 19.89 12.50 5.49
C ILE A 124 18.61 13.29 5.22
N LYS A 125 17.61 12.63 4.63
CA LYS A 125 16.28 13.20 4.39
C LYS A 125 15.22 12.19 4.81
N GLU A 126 14.33 12.61 5.69
CA GLU A 126 13.14 11.84 6.07
C GLU A 126 11.94 12.30 5.25
N SER A 127 11.14 11.34 4.80
CA SER A 127 9.90 11.59 4.06
C SER A 127 8.96 10.39 4.22
N THR A 128 7.79 10.47 3.59
CA THR A 128 6.76 9.43 3.66
C THR A 128 6.24 9.09 2.27
N SER A 129 5.85 7.86 2.05
CA SER A 129 5.16 7.43 0.83
C SER A 129 4.05 6.45 1.16
N TYR A 130 3.44 5.90 0.12
CA TYR A 130 2.47 4.82 0.15
C TYR A 130 2.87 3.77 -0.90
N ALA A 131 2.24 2.61 -0.90
CA ALA A 131 2.42 1.60 -1.95
C ALA A 131 1.08 0.91 -2.26
N GLU A 132 0.60 1.01 -3.48
CA GLU A 132 -0.55 0.27 -4.00
C GLU A 132 -0.21 -1.22 -4.24
N PRO A 133 -1.21 -2.12 -4.26
CA PRO A 133 -0.96 -3.54 -4.44
C PRO A 133 -0.36 -3.84 -5.82
N GLY A 134 0.76 -4.56 -5.84
CA GLY A 134 1.45 -4.99 -7.06
C GLY A 134 2.19 -3.87 -7.80
N GLU A 135 2.26 -2.65 -7.26
CA GLU A 135 2.82 -1.52 -8.00
C GLU A 135 4.36 -1.50 -7.98
N LYS A 136 4.93 -0.99 -9.08
CA LYS A 136 6.32 -0.50 -9.15
C LYS A 136 6.27 1.01 -9.26
N PHE A 137 6.98 1.71 -8.40
CA PHE A 137 6.87 3.15 -8.27
C PHE A 137 8.21 3.80 -7.99
N VAL A 138 8.32 5.07 -8.41
CA VAL A 138 9.50 5.89 -8.18
C VAL A 138 9.28 6.74 -6.94
N ILE A 139 10.22 6.68 -6.00
CA ILE A 139 10.39 7.68 -4.94
C ILE A 139 11.36 8.73 -5.48
N PHE A 140 10.91 9.98 -5.54
CA PHE A 140 11.70 11.11 -6.02
C PHE A 140 11.67 12.25 -5.00
N GLU A 141 12.85 12.64 -4.52
CA GLU A 141 13.04 13.73 -3.57
C GLU A 141 14.07 14.72 -4.14
N PRO A 142 13.63 15.91 -4.58
CA PRO A 142 14.51 16.85 -5.24
C PRO A 142 15.31 17.71 -4.25
N SER A 143 16.39 18.30 -4.74
CA SER A 143 17.13 19.39 -4.08
C SER A 143 17.66 19.05 -2.66
N ILE A 144 18.26 17.88 -2.49
CA ILE A 144 18.93 17.48 -1.25
C ILE A 144 20.32 18.15 -1.20
N SER A 145 20.54 18.96 -0.15
CA SER A 145 21.83 19.63 0.05
C SER A 145 22.89 18.67 0.64
N THR A 146 24.06 18.65 0.02
CA THR A 146 25.27 17.91 0.42
C THR A 146 26.43 18.85 0.75
N GLN A 147 26.17 20.16 0.77
CA GLN A 147 27.17 21.21 0.99
C GLN A 147 28.34 21.08 0.02
N ASN A 148 29.55 20.76 0.49
CA ASN A 148 30.73 20.62 -0.35
C ASN A 148 31.16 19.17 -0.59
N ARG A 149 30.33 18.19 -0.21
CA ARG A 149 30.65 16.77 -0.35
C ARG A 149 29.92 16.14 -1.52
N ILE A 150 30.60 15.21 -2.19
CA ILE A 150 30.08 14.52 -3.37
C ILE A 150 29.53 13.16 -2.93
N PRO A 151 28.22 12.89 -3.07
CA PRO A 151 27.67 11.57 -2.84
C PRO A 151 28.16 10.61 -3.94
N VAL A 152 28.61 9.43 -3.53
CA VAL A 152 28.90 8.31 -4.44
C VAL A 152 27.91 7.16 -4.24
N ARG A 153 27.21 7.13 -3.11
CA ARG A 153 26.16 6.14 -2.80
C ARG A 153 24.97 6.84 -2.18
N ALA A 154 23.78 6.41 -2.58
CA ALA A 154 22.51 6.83 -2.00
C ALA A 154 21.72 5.59 -1.60
N ASP A 155 21.33 5.49 -0.33
CA ASP A 155 20.56 4.38 0.21
C ASP A 155 19.14 4.84 0.55
N LEU A 156 18.17 3.95 0.34
CA LEU A 156 16.80 4.10 0.80
C LEU A 156 16.57 3.12 1.95
N GLU A 157 16.17 3.62 3.11
CA GLU A 157 15.79 2.80 4.25
C GLU A 157 14.32 3.02 4.59
N ILE A 158 13.51 1.98 4.39
CA ILE A 158 12.07 2.00 4.71
C ILE A 158 11.88 1.58 6.18
N ASP A 159 11.18 2.39 6.97
CA ASP A 159 10.90 2.05 8.37
C ASP A 159 9.76 1.02 8.44
N LYS A 160 10.15 -0.23 8.64
CA LYS A 160 9.23 -1.38 8.76
C LYS A 160 8.21 -1.23 9.88
N LYS A 161 8.48 -0.44 10.92
CA LYS A 161 7.53 -0.21 12.03
C LYS A 161 6.36 0.67 11.61
N THR A 162 6.55 1.49 10.57
CA THR A 162 5.51 2.38 10.05
C THR A 162 4.72 1.78 8.88
N LEU A 163 5.15 0.61 8.38
CA LEU A 163 4.46 -0.12 7.32
C LEU A 163 3.16 -0.74 7.86
N ASN A 164 2.03 -0.09 7.56
CA ASN A 164 0.70 -0.62 7.86
C ASN A 164 0.01 -1.15 6.60
N TRP A 165 -0.18 -2.46 6.55
CA TRP A 165 -0.75 -3.17 5.42
C TRP A 165 -2.27 -3.28 5.51
N ASN A 166 -2.96 -2.93 4.44
CA ASN A 166 -4.39 -3.08 4.30
C ASN A 166 -4.69 -3.98 3.10
N LYS A 167 -5.63 -4.93 3.28
CA LYS A 167 -6.09 -5.79 2.18
C LYS A 167 -7.02 -4.97 1.28
N ILE A 168 -6.65 -4.81 0.02
CA ILE A 168 -7.45 -4.10 -0.98
C ILE A 168 -7.19 -4.70 -2.36
N GLU A 169 -8.23 -4.72 -3.18
CA GLU A 169 -8.10 -5.10 -4.59
C GLU A 169 -7.21 -4.09 -5.33
N SER A 170 -6.31 -4.59 -6.18
CA SER A 170 -5.50 -3.72 -7.04
C SER A 170 -6.38 -3.07 -8.09
N LYS A 171 -6.35 -1.73 -8.16
CA LYS A 171 -7.03 -0.95 -9.18
C LYS A 171 -6.03 0.05 -9.79
N PRO A 172 -5.18 -0.39 -10.73
CA PRO A 172 -4.18 0.47 -11.34
C PRO A 172 -4.83 1.62 -12.12
N LEU A 173 -4.12 2.73 -12.22
CA LEU A 173 -4.53 3.86 -13.04
C LEU A 173 -4.50 3.47 -14.52
N GLN A 174 -5.59 3.75 -15.24
CA GLN A 174 -5.69 3.49 -16.67
C GLN A 174 -5.39 4.79 -17.42
N ILE A 175 -4.11 5.19 -17.37
CA ILE A 175 -3.60 6.39 -18.03
C ILE A 175 -2.64 5.95 -19.13
N ASP A 176 -3.02 6.25 -20.37
CA ASP A 176 -2.23 5.93 -21.54
C ASP A 176 -1.33 7.09 -21.91
N ILE A 177 -0.12 6.79 -22.36
CA ILE A 177 0.80 7.76 -22.96
C ILE A 177 0.64 7.65 -24.48
N LEU A 178 -0.01 8.65 -25.08
CA LEU A 178 -0.28 8.68 -26.51
C LEU A 178 0.96 9.07 -27.32
N LYS A 179 1.71 10.05 -26.81
CA LYS A 179 2.87 10.62 -27.49
C LYS A 179 3.85 11.20 -26.48
N THR A 180 5.13 11.13 -26.80
CA THR A 180 6.19 11.85 -26.08
C THR A 180 7.02 12.69 -27.05
N SER A 181 7.45 13.86 -26.60
CA SER A 181 8.34 14.77 -27.31
C SER A 181 9.43 15.23 -26.35
N LYS A 182 10.70 15.08 -26.72
CA LYS A 182 11.84 15.39 -25.86
C LYS A 182 12.73 16.46 -26.47
N LEU A 183 13.13 17.42 -25.65
CA LEU A 183 14.15 18.42 -25.95
C LEU A 183 15.11 18.47 -24.77
N LEU A 184 16.22 17.72 -24.86
CA LEU A 184 17.13 17.48 -23.73
C LEU A 184 18.55 18.03 -23.94
N GLY A 185 18.83 18.59 -25.12
CA GLY A 185 20.18 18.96 -25.55
C GLY A 185 20.73 20.26 -24.96
N ALA A 186 22.00 20.52 -25.26
CA ALA A 186 22.75 21.70 -24.83
C ALA A 186 22.33 22.96 -25.61
N GLY A 187 21.36 23.68 -25.07
CA GLY A 187 21.03 25.05 -25.43
C GLY A 187 20.64 25.81 -24.18
N GLU A 188 21.00 27.09 -24.08
CA GLU A 188 20.62 27.92 -22.92
C GLU A 188 19.09 28.08 -22.83
N LEU A 189 18.39 28.04 -23.97
CA LEU A 189 16.95 28.18 -24.06
C LEU A 189 16.35 27.37 -25.24
N PRO A 190 15.18 26.73 -25.05
CA PRO A 190 14.49 26.54 -23.77
C PRO A 190 15.14 25.44 -22.92
N PRO A 191 14.92 25.43 -21.59
CA PRO A 191 15.49 24.43 -20.70
C PRO A 191 15.03 23.01 -21.08
N PRO A 192 15.81 21.98 -20.72
CA PRO A 192 15.51 20.59 -21.02
C PRO A 192 14.11 20.20 -20.55
N ARG A 193 13.32 19.66 -21.46
CA ARG A 193 11.95 19.25 -21.18
C ARG A 193 11.51 18.00 -21.94
N LEU A 194 10.57 17.30 -21.34
CA LEU A 194 9.82 16.19 -21.90
C LEU A 194 8.34 16.55 -21.82
N GLU A 195 7.68 16.55 -22.96
CA GLU A 195 6.24 16.71 -23.08
C GLU A 195 5.63 15.32 -23.34
N ALA A 196 4.53 15.00 -22.66
CA ALA A 196 3.79 13.76 -22.86
C ALA A 196 2.30 14.03 -22.97
N ASP A 197 1.68 13.54 -24.04
CA ASP A 197 0.23 13.55 -24.20
C ASP A 197 -0.32 12.30 -23.53
N ILE A 198 -1.12 12.49 -22.48
CA ILE A 198 -1.71 11.42 -21.68
C ILE A 198 -3.22 11.38 -21.84
N LYS A 199 -3.82 10.20 -21.76
CA LYS A 199 -5.27 10.02 -21.84
C LYS A 199 -5.80 9.17 -20.68
N ASN A 200 -6.88 9.63 -20.05
CA ASN A 200 -7.66 8.80 -19.12
C ASN A 200 -8.51 7.80 -19.89
N GLN A 201 -8.20 6.50 -19.83
CA GLN A 201 -9.03 5.46 -20.44
C GLN A 201 -10.05 4.86 -19.47
N SER A 202 -10.03 5.29 -18.20
CA SER A 202 -10.96 4.77 -17.20
C SER A 202 -12.34 5.42 -17.31
N LYS A 203 -13.32 4.77 -16.68
CA LYS A 203 -14.68 5.33 -16.48
C LYS A 203 -14.79 6.19 -15.21
N ALA A 204 -13.66 6.66 -14.67
CA ALA A 204 -13.61 7.45 -13.46
C ALA A 204 -12.78 8.72 -13.68
N THR A 205 -13.19 9.82 -13.06
CA THR A 205 -12.35 11.01 -12.94
C THR A 205 -11.23 10.73 -11.94
N TYR A 206 -9.98 10.98 -12.32
CA TYR A 206 -8.84 10.92 -11.43
C TYR A 206 -8.51 12.31 -10.88
N ARG A 207 -7.93 12.37 -9.68
CA ARG A 207 -7.51 13.61 -9.02
C ARG A 207 -6.17 13.41 -8.31
N ASN A 208 -5.39 14.48 -8.17
CA ASN A 208 -4.11 14.49 -7.46
C ASN A 208 -3.15 13.41 -7.97
N ILE A 209 -3.01 13.31 -9.30
CA ILE A 209 -2.09 12.35 -9.91
C ILE A 209 -0.69 12.96 -9.88
N GLU A 210 0.25 12.22 -9.31
CA GLU A 210 1.68 12.45 -9.45
C GLU A 210 2.17 11.68 -10.68
N ALA A 211 2.83 12.37 -11.59
CA ALA A 211 3.54 11.75 -12.71
C ALA A 211 5.04 11.93 -12.51
N THR A 212 5.81 10.85 -12.66
CA THR A 212 7.28 10.86 -12.54
C THR A 212 7.90 10.27 -13.79
N ALA A 213 8.74 11.05 -14.46
CA ALA A 213 9.49 10.62 -15.63
C ALA A 213 10.91 10.18 -15.23
N VAL A 214 11.35 9.05 -15.76
CA VAL A 214 12.71 8.52 -15.62
C VAL A 214 13.35 8.46 -17.01
N LEU A 215 14.48 9.14 -17.17
CA LEU A 215 15.29 9.15 -18.38
C LEU A 215 16.43 8.15 -18.24
N TRP A 216 16.55 7.25 -19.21
CA TRP A 216 17.54 6.17 -19.23
C TRP A 216 18.55 6.39 -20.35
N GLY A 217 19.80 6.01 -20.10
CA GLY A 217 20.83 5.77 -21.11
C GLY A 217 21.41 4.38 -20.86
N GLY A 218 20.93 3.38 -21.58
CA GLY A 218 21.14 1.97 -21.23
C GLY A 218 20.53 1.64 -19.86
N GLU A 219 21.38 1.17 -18.93
CA GLU A 219 21.00 0.81 -17.55
C GLU A 219 21.19 1.97 -16.54
N LEU A 220 21.69 3.11 -17.01
CA LEU A 220 21.92 4.27 -16.17
C LEU A 220 20.70 5.21 -16.21
N VAL A 221 20.20 5.55 -15.03
CA VAL A 221 19.24 6.65 -14.87
C VAL A 221 20.01 7.96 -15.00
N LEU A 222 19.68 8.73 -16.03
CA LEU A 222 20.33 10.00 -16.37
C LEU A 222 19.58 11.21 -15.79
N GLY A 223 18.27 11.08 -15.56
CA GLY A 223 17.45 12.16 -15.03
C GLY A 223 16.10 11.67 -14.54
N VAL A 224 15.59 12.31 -13.49
CA VAL A 224 14.23 12.08 -12.99
C VAL A 224 13.57 13.42 -12.76
N SER A 225 12.29 13.53 -13.09
CA SER A 225 11.50 14.74 -12.87
C SER A 225 10.07 14.37 -12.54
N ARG A 226 9.40 15.23 -11.77
CA ARG A 226 8.04 14.99 -11.27
C ARG A 226 7.15 16.19 -11.58
N THR A 227 5.92 15.89 -11.98
CA THR A 227 4.87 16.88 -12.18
C THR A 227 3.55 16.40 -11.57
N PHE A 228 2.58 17.30 -11.43
CA PHE A 228 1.31 17.03 -10.78
C PHE A 228 0.15 17.37 -11.71
N ILE A 229 -0.85 16.50 -11.74
CA ILE A 229 -2.09 16.66 -12.49
C ILE A 229 -3.22 16.74 -11.46
N GLU A 230 -3.85 17.90 -11.36
CA GLU A 230 -4.89 18.16 -10.36
C GLU A 230 -6.13 17.28 -10.57
N SER A 231 -6.60 17.19 -11.81
CA SER A 231 -7.73 16.36 -12.22
C SER A 231 -7.54 15.85 -13.63
N MET A 232 -8.19 14.72 -13.93
CA MET A 232 -8.33 14.21 -15.28
C MET A 232 -9.68 13.52 -15.44
N ASP A 233 -10.56 14.10 -16.24
CA ASP A 233 -11.91 13.61 -16.49
C ASP A 233 -11.92 12.35 -17.37
N ILE A 234 -13.09 11.72 -17.47
CA ILE A 234 -13.30 10.52 -18.28
C ILE A 234 -12.96 10.82 -19.74
N ASP A 235 -12.15 9.98 -20.38
CA ASP A 235 -11.68 10.14 -21.76
C ASP A 235 -10.89 11.43 -22.06
N GLU A 236 -10.56 12.23 -21.03
CA GLU A 236 -9.81 13.47 -21.18
C GLU A 236 -8.36 13.19 -21.64
N THR A 237 -7.87 14.03 -22.56
CA THR A 237 -6.47 14.05 -22.98
C THR A 237 -5.81 15.34 -22.48
N LYS A 238 -4.64 15.21 -21.86
CA LYS A 238 -3.84 16.35 -21.36
C LYS A 238 -2.39 16.21 -21.80
N THR A 239 -1.74 17.33 -22.05
CA THR A 239 -0.29 17.40 -22.20
C THR A 239 0.34 17.74 -20.85
N ILE A 240 1.25 16.90 -20.38
CA ILE A 240 2.06 17.14 -19.18
C ILE A 240 3.51 17.42 -19.55
N VAL A 241 4.18 18.20 -18.71
CA VAL A 241 5.56 18.63 -18.96
C VAL A 241 6.43 18.29 -17.76
N PHE A 242 7.59 17.73 -18.05
CA PHE A 242 8.69 17.49 -17.12
C PHE A 242 9.87 18.36 -17.51
N THR A 243 10.56 18.94 -16.53
CA THR A 243 11.72 19.81 -16.77
C THR A 243 12.92 19.39 -15.93
N TRP A 244 14.10 19.70 -16.43
CA TRP A 244 15.38 19.51 -15.73
C TRP A 244 16.18 20.82 -15.74
N PRO A 245 17.00 21.06 -14.70
CA PRO A 245 17.79 22.29 -14.58
C PRO A 245 19.00 22.32 -15.52
N THR A 246 19.50 21.17 -15.97
CA THR A 246 20.70 21.03 -16.80
C THR A 246 20.46 20.08 -17.98
N PRO A 247 21.13 20.30 -19.13
CA PRO A 247 21.06 19.40 -20.28
C PRO A 247 21.40 17.95 -19.96
N ILE A 248 20.69 17.02 -20.60
CA ILE A 248 20.85 15.57 -20.39
C ILE A 248 21.11 14.90 -21.72
N GLU A 249 22.34 14.43 -21.89
CA GLU A 249 22.79 13.73 -23.09
C GLU A 249 22.70 12.21 -22.93
N GLY A 250 22.61 11.47 -24.04
CA GLY A 250 22.65 10.00 -24.03
C GLY A 250 21.32 9.32 -23.67
N VAL A 251 20.19 10.04 -23.64
CA VAL A 251 18.88 9.47 -23.31
C VAL A 251 18.30 8.66 -24.49
N ASP A 252 18.18 7.35 -24.30
CA ASP A 252 17.62 6.41 -25.28
C ASP A 252 16.17 6.01 -24.95
N ARG A 253 15.82 5.87 -23.67
CA ARG A 253 14.50 5.42 -23.20
C ARG A 253 13.92 6.37 -22.14
N VAL A 254 12.59 6.50 -22.15
CA VAL A 254 11.83 7.28 -21.18
C VAL A 254 10.71 6.41 -20.63
N GLU A 255 10.58 6.38 -19.31
CA GLU A 255 9.48 5.72 -18.60
C GLU A 255 8.75 6.76 -17.76
N ILE A 256 7.41 6.73 -17.79
CA ILE A 256 6.57 7.63 -16.99
C ILE A 256 5.70 6.78 -16.08
N PHE A 257 5.75 7.08 -14.79
CA PHE A 257 5.00 6.40 -13.74
C PHE A 257 3.92 7.34 -13.22
N PHE A 258 2.70 6.83 -13.09
CA PHE A 258 1.57 7.58 -12.55
C PHE A 258 1.14 7.01 -11.22
N ARG A 259 0.89 7.88 -10.25
CA ARG A 259 0.41 7.49 -8.93
C ARG A 259 -0.65 8.47 -8.45
N GLN A 260 -1.75 7.95 -7.93
CA GLN A 260 -2.80 8.81 -7.39
C GLN A 260 -2.57 8.99 -5.90
N LYS A 261 -2.30 10.23 -5.47
CA LYS A 261 -2.09 10.51 -4.04
C LYS A 261 -3.37 10.20 -3.24
N PRO A 262 -3.25 9.45 -2.13
CA PRO A 262 -4.38 9.14 -1.25
C PRO A 262 -4.95 10.39 -0.57
#